data_AF-A0A417QC37-F1
#
_entry.id   AF-A0A417QC37-F1
#
_cell.length_a   1.000
_cell.length_b   1.000
_cell.length_c   1.000
_cell.angle_alpha   90.00
_cell.angle_beta   90.00
_cell.angle_gamma   90.00
#
_symmetry.space_group_name_H-M   'P 1'
#
loop_
_entity.id
_entity.type
_entity.pdbx_description
1 polymer ?
#
loop_
_entity_poly.entity_id
_entity_poly.type
_entity_poly.pdbx_seq_one_letter_code
_entity_poly.pdbx_strand_id
1 'polypeptide(L)'
;MRKALRKYLFVAAICLCTALTMAPAHAKAAGKVKNPAIVRLKLGKTYTKYDITGDKKKDKIKITLGKRDESDFIKRITVSVNGKKIVKKGIGSFYYKTSLVTLKNGKVYLWVKSSSEDADDTWGCLYQYRKGKLEKKLKFDGYVKKYYYHLSTDVVKVSGNTLTVKQSNMTSPLGEVVYKYDYKYENGKFHIVSRTAAIVKASYSYRTKSSWGTLKNNKMLYTSPSTSKSTGVAVTAGTKAKATNIYMCDKFISVKIKTADGKTGWLKCSKKFDESKLLFKECFYAG
;
A
#
# COMPACT_ATOMS: atom_id res chain seq x y z
N MET A 1 60.72 16.04 -52.86
CA MET A 1 59.61 15.21 -52.32
C MET A 1 59.95 14.31 -51.12
N ARG A 2 61.21 13.92 -50.86
CA ARG A 2 61.56 12.95 -49.79
C ARG A 2 61.66 13.49 -48.34
N LYS A 3 61.75 14.81 -48.12
CA LYS A 3 61.87 15.40 -46.76
C LYS A 3 60.53 15.69 -46.07
N ALA A 4 59.48 16.00 -46.83
CA ALA A 4 58.15 16.30 -46.26
C ALA A 4 57.45 15.05 -45.73
N LEU A 5 57.56 13.92 -46.45
CA LEU A 5 56.92 12.65 -46.07
C LEU A 5 57.44 12.09 -44.73
N ARG A 6 58.71 12.33 -44.39
CA ARG A 6 59.34 11.89 -43.14
C ARG A 6 58.83 12.66 -41.90
N LYS A 7 58.42 13.93 -42.06
CA LYS A 7 57.85 14.73 -40.95
C LYS A 7 56.42 14.31 -40.60
N TYR A 8 55.62 13.89 -41.58
CA TYR A 8 54.25 13.43 -41.32
C TYR A 8 54.18 12.01 -40.74
N LEU A 9 55.14 11.13 -41.08
CA LEU A 9 55.24 9.80 -40.49
C LEU A 9 55.64 9.81 -39.00
N PHE A 10 56.46 10.78 -38.57
CA PHE A 10 56.83 10.92 -37.15
C PHE A 10 55.71 11.52 -36.28
N VAL A 11 54.89 12.43 -36.83
CA VAL A 11 53.75 13.01 -36.10
C VAL A 11 52.58 12.02 -36.00
N ALA A 12 52.37 11.20 -37.02
CA ALA A 12 51.35 10.14 -36.99
C ALA A 12 51.69 9.02 -35.96
N ALA A 13 52.98 8.71 -35.78
CA ALA A 13 53.42 7.70 -34.81
C ALA A 13 53.25 8.15 -33.34
N ILE A 14 53.36 9.45 -33.05
CA ILE A 14 53.18 10.00 -31.69
C ILE A 14 51.70 10.08 -31.31
N CYS A 15 50.81 10.39 -32.27
CA CYS A 15 49.35 10.36 -32.03
C CYS A 15 48.79 8.94 -31.88
N LEU A 16 49.45 7.92 -32.45
CA LEU A 16 49.03 6.52 -32.26
C LEU A 16 49.47 5.94 -30.92
N CYS A 17 50.56 6.44 -30.32
CA CYS A 17 51.08 5.92 -29.05
C CYS A 17 50.41 6.52 -27.80
N THR A 18 49.81 7.72 -27.89
CA THR A 18 49.02 8.30 -26.77
C THR A 18 47.59 7.78 -26.71
N ALA A 19 47.10 7.11 -27.76
CA ALA A 19 45.78 6.47 -27.77
C ALA A 19 45.74 5.09 -27.09
N LEU A 20 46.89 4.52 -26.71
CA LEU A 20 47.01 3.15 -26.20
C LEU A 20 47.28 3.01 -24.70
N THR A 21 47.34 4.11 -23.93
CA THR A 21 47.52 4.05 -22.46
C THR A 21 46.30 4.44 -21.64
N MET A 22 45.16 4.78 -22.29
CA MET A 22 43.87 4.76 -21.60
C MET A 22 43.33 3.33 -21.58
N ALA A 23 44.02 2.45 -20.85
CA ALA A 23 43.35 1.27 -20.33
C ALA A 23 42.05 1.76 -19.68
N PRO A 24 40.87 1.25 -20.07
CA PRO A 24 39.66 1.58 -19.35
C PRO A 24 39.94 1.13 -17.92
N ALA A 25 40.13 2.09 -17.01
CA ALA A 25 40.13 1.82 -15.59
C ALA A 25 38.94 0.91 -15.39
N HIS A 26 39.20 -0.36 -15.04
CA HIS A 26 38.16 -1.36 -14.88
C HIS A 26 37.19 -0.75 -13.89
N ALA A 27 36.11 -0.14 -14.40
CA ALA A 27 35.02 0.32 -13.60
C ALA A 27 34.51 -0.98 -13.02
N LYS A 28 34.94 -1.29 -11.78
CA LYS A 28 34.47 -2.45 -11.01
C LYS A 28 32.99 -2.49 -11.30
N ALA A 29 32.55 -3.53 -12.02
CA ALA A 29 31.18 -3.61 -12.48
C ALA A 29 30.32 -3.38 -11.25
N ALA A 30 29.74 -2.18 -11.14
CA ALA A 30 29.13 -1.76 -9.90
C ALA A 30 28.02 -2.76 -9.67
N GLY A 31 28.15 -3.58 -8.62
CA GLY A 31 27.25 -4.69 -8.38
C GLY A 31 25.81 -4.19 -8.50
N LYS A 32 24.99 -4.87 -9.32
CA LYS A 32 23.59 -4.49 -9.55
C LYS A 32 22.91 -4.32 -8.20
N VAL A 33 22.36 -3.14 -7.94
CA VAL A 33 21.66 -2.86 -6.69
C VAL A 33 20.45 -3.76 -6.59
N LYS A 34 20.36 -4.46 -5.45
CA LYS A 34 19.19 -5.26 -5.09
C LYS A 34 18.65 -4.71 -3.78
N ASN A 35 17.56 -3.98 -3.87
CA ASN A 35 16.86 -3.51 -2.68
C ASN A 35 16.32 -4.70 -1.87
N PRO A 36 16.24 -4.57 -0.54
CA PRO A 36 15.32 -5.37 0.25
C PRO A 36 13.87 -5.23 -0.26
N ALA A 37 13.05 -6.22 0.03
CA ALA A 37 11.67 -6.27 -0.44
C ALA A 37 10.84 -5.07 0.09
N ILE A 38 11.09 -4.65 1.33
CA ILE A 38 10.54 -3.42 1.92
C ILE A 38 11.68 -2.65 2.61
N VAL A 39 11.77 -1.34 2.34
CA VAL A 39 12.70 -0.43 3.04
C VAL A 39 11.95 0.79 3.51
N ARG A 40 11.86 1.00 4.83
CA ARG A 40 11.27 2.23 5.38
C ARG A 40 12.18 3.43 5.15
N LEU A 41 11.64 4.47 4.51
CA LEU A 41 12.35 5.72 4.32
C LEU A 41 11.85 6.73 5.37
N LYS A 42 12.73 7.08 6.30
CA LYS A 42 12.53 8.20 7.23
C LYS A 42 12.52 9.53 6.47
N LEU A 43 11.58 10.40 6.82
CA LEU A 43 11.46 11.76 6.29
C LEU A 43 12.72 12.57 6.65
N GLY A 44 13.10 13.52 5.79
CA GLY A 44 14.28 14.37 5.97
C GLY A 44 15.63 13.68 5.70
N LYS A 45 15.70 12.34 5.77
CA LYS A 45 16.92 11.58 5.55
C LYS A 45 17.22 11.36 4.06
N THR A 46 18.50 11.51 3.69
CA THR A 46 19.02 11.16 2.37
C THR A 46 19.52 9.72 2.36
N TYR A 47 19.17 8.95 1.33
CA TYR A 47 19.62 7.58 1.10
C TYR A 47 20.38 7.51 -0.22
N THR A 48 21.46 6.73 -0.26
CA THR A 48 22.34 6.57 -1.44
C THR A 48 22.65 5.10 -1.76
N LYS A 49 21.97 4.17 -1.10
CA LYS A 49 22.22 2.72 -1.20
C LYS A 49 21.18 1.96 -2.03
N TYR A 50 20.08 2.61 -2.40
CA TYR A 50 18.90 1.96 -2.97
C TYR A 50 18.61 2.44 -4.38
N ASP A 51 17.91 1.61 -5.14
CA ASP A 51 17.41 1.91 -6.48
C ASP A 51 15.91 2.24 -6.41
N ILE A 52 15.49 3.46 -6.75
CA ILE A 52 14.07 3.82 -6.93
C ILE A 52 13.67 3.89 -8.40
N THR A 53 14.63 4.03 -9.31
CA THR A 53 14.39 4.15 -10.75
C THR A 53 14.09 2.80 -11.42
N GLY A 54 14.50 1.70 -10.80
CA GLY A 54 14.42 0.33 -11.31
C GLY A 54 15.52 -0.03 -12.31
N ASP A 55 16.57 0.79 -12.45
CA ASP A 55 17.68 0.57 -13.38
C ASP A 55 18.84 -0.25 -12.78
N LYS A 56 18.68 -0.70 -11.53
CA LYS A 56 19.64 -1.46 -10.73
C LYS A 56 20.90 -0.67 -10.37
N LYS A 57 20.85 0.66 -10.37
CA LYS A 57 21.91 1.56 -9.89
C LYS A 57 21.49 2.24 -8.59
N LYS A 58 22.49 2.75 -7.86
CA LYS A 58 22.24 3.48 -6.61
C LYS A 58 21.68 4.86 -6.94
N ASP A 59 20.58 5.22 -6.29
CA ASP A 59 19.96 6.52 -6.38
C ASP A 59 20.17 7.32 -5.09
N LYS A 60 20.28 8.65 -5.24
CA LYS A 60 20.19 9.62 -4.15
C LYS A 60 18.72 9.98 -3.92
N ILE A 61 18.13 9.46 -2.85
CA ILE A 61 16.71 9.59 -2.53
C ILE A 61 16.55 10.43 -1.25
N LYS A 62 15.69 11.46 -1.28
CA LYS A 62 15.29 12.21 -0.08
C LYS A 62 13.80 12.53 -0.15
N ILE A 63 13.09 12.30 0.94
CA ILE A 63 11.66 12.61 1.07
C ILE A 63 11.49 13.66 2.15
N THR A 64 10.86 14.78 1.82
CA THR A 64 10.57 15.86 2.77
C THR A 64 9.10 16.23 2.73
N LEU A 65 8.62 16.79 3.83
CA LEU A 65 7.27 17.33 3.93
C LEU A 65 7.31 18.85 3.72
N GLY A 66 6.20 19.40 3.24
CA GLY A 66 5.98 20.84 3.23
C GLY A 66 5.78 21.38 4.65
N LYS A 67 5.78 22.72 4.78
CA LYS A 67 5.36 23.37 6.01
C LYS A 67 3.93 22.96 6.36
N ARG A 68 3.68 22.85 7.66
CA ARG A 68 2.34 22.75 8.24
C ARG A 68 1.61 24.07 7.99
N ASP A 69 0.30 24.00 7.77
CA ASP A 69 -0.55 25.18 7.72
C ASP A 69 -1.08 25.55 9.11
N GLU A 70 -1.95 26.55 9.18
CA GLU A 70 -2.54 27.07 10.44
C GLU A 70 -3.38 26.02 11.19
N SER A 71 -3.90 25.01 10.47
CA SER A 71 -4.62 23.86 11.05
C SER A 71 -3.69 22.65 11.25
N ASP A 72 -2.38 22.90 11.30
CA ASP A 72 -1.32 21.91 11.45
C ASP A 72 -1.21 20.87 10.30
N PHE A 73 -1.93 21.04 9.19
CA PHE A 73 -1.92 20.07 8.11
C PHE A 73 -0.69 20.18 7.20
N ILE A 74 -0.16 19.02 6.82
CA ILE A 74 0.87 18.88 5.80
C ILE A 74 0.21 18.54 4.46
N LYS A 75 0.19 19.52 3.56
CA LYS A 75 -0.45 19.42 2.23
C LYS A 75 0.50 19.04 1.09
N ARG A 76 1.80 18.91 1.36
CA ARG A 76 2.81 18.66 0.33
C ARG A 76 3.85 17.63 0.76
N ILE A 77 4.15 16.70 -0.13
CA ILE A 77 5.29 15.79 -0.04
C ILE A 77 6.22 16.03 -1.22
N THR A 78 7.51 16.17 -0.96
CA THR A 78 8.55 16.33 -1.97
C THR A 78 9.44 15.11 -1.98
N VAL A 79 9.57 14.49 -3.14
CA VAL A 79 10.47 13.36 -3.38
C VAL A 79 11.59 13.85 -4.29
N SER A 80 12.82 13.86 -3.79
CA SER A 80 14.03 14.15 -4.55
C SER A 80 14.71 12.84 -4.94
N VAL A 81 14.97 12.67 -6.24
CA VAL A 81 15.70 11.53 -6.80
C VAL A 81 16.79 12.08 -7.71
N ASN A 82 18.06 11.81 -7.37
CA ASN A 82 19.24 12.25 -8.13
C ASN A 82 19.23 13.76 -8.43
N GLY A 83 18.83 14.56 -7.43
CA GLY A 83 18.74 16.02 -7.55
C GLY A 83 17.41 16.53 -8.14
N LYS A 84 16.65 15.69 -8.85
CA LYS A 84 15.34 16.06 -9.40
C LYS A 84 14.26 15.99 -8.33
N LYS A 85 13.63 17.13 -8.06
CA LYS A 85 12.52 17.25 -7.11
C LYS A 85 11.17 17.03 -7.79
N ILE A 86 10.35 16.17 -7.21
CA ILE A 86 8.93 16.00 -7.55
C ILE A 86 8.09 16.38 -6.34
N VAL A 87 7.27 17.41 -6.49
CA VAL A 87 6.31 17.82 -5.46
C VAL A 87 4.96 17.18 -5.78
N LYS A 88 4.35 16.53 -4.80
CA LYS A 88 2.97 16.07 -4.86
C LYS A 88 2.14 16.81 -3.81
N LYS A 89 1.02 17.36 -4.25
CA LYS A 89 -0.02 17.86 -3.35
C LYS A 89 -0.78 16.67 -2.78
N GLY A 90 -0.87 16.58 -1.46
CA GLY A 90 -1.69 15.61 -0.75
C GLY A 90 -3.03 16.22 -0.34
N ILE A 91 -3.91 15.40 0.21
CA ILE A 91 -4.96 15.90 1.11
C ILE A 91 -4.28 16.29 2.43
N GLY A 92 -4.80 17.30 3.14
CA GLY A 92 -4.23 17.72 4.43
C GLY A 92 -4.05 16.51 5.34
N SER A 93 -2.88 16.36 5.96
CA SER A 93 -2.58 15.19 6.79
C SER A 93 -1.56 15.55 7.86
N PHE A 94 -1.65 14.93 9.02
CA PHE A 94 -0.73 15.17 10.14
C PHE A 94 0.56 14.36 9.99
N TYR A 95 0.45 13.13 9.48
CA TYR A 95 1.57 12.19 9.43
C TYR A 95 1.72 11.54 8.07
N TYR A 96 2.97 11.20 7.74
CA TYR A 96 3.32 10.46 6.52
C TYR A 96 4.25 9.30 6.83
N LYS A 97 4.00 8.16 6.20
CA LYS A 97 4.90 7.00 6.18
C LYS A 97 5.28 6.68 4.74
N THR A 98 6.55 6.39 4.52
CA THR A 98 7.05 6.04 3.19
C THR A 98 7.95 4.82 3.22
N SER A 99 7.91 4.02 2.18
CA SER A 99 8.80 2.86 2.01
C SER A 99 9.05 2.58 0.54
N LEU A 100 10.24 2.08 0.21
CA LEU A 100 10.45 1.39 -1.05
C LEU A 100 9.89 -0.02 -0.95
N VAL A 101 9.21 -0.45 -2.01
CA VAL A 101 8.61 -1.77 -2.18
C VAL A 101 9.22 -2.36 -3.46
N THR A 102 9.98 -3.44 -3.32
CA THR A 102 10.71 -4.07 -4.43
C THR A 102 10.18 -5.47 -4.67
N LEU A 103 9.65 -5.68 -5.88
CA LEU A 103 9.13 -6.98 -6.32
C LEU A 103 10.25 -7.89 -6.87
N LYS A 104 10.00 -9.20 -6.93
CA LYS A 104 10.94 -10.19 -7.50
C LYS A 104 11.31 -9.91 -8.95
N ASN A 105 10.38 -9.37 -9.74
CA ASN A 105 10.64 -8.95 -11.13
C ASN A 105 11.48 -7.67 -11.26
N GLY A 106 11.99 -7.12 -10.16
CA GLY A 106 12.84 -5.93 -10.14
C GLY A 106 12.08 -4.61 -10.23
N LYS A 107 10.74 -4.61 -10.27
CA LYS A 107 9.98 -3.36 -10.19
C LYS A 107 10.06 -2.79 -8.78
N VAL A 108 10.39 -1.51 -8.70
CA VAL A 108 10.43 -0.75 -7.44
C VAL A 108 9.30 0.28 -7.42
N TYR A 109 8.65 0.41 -6.28
CA TYR A 109 7.60 1.37 -6.01
C TYR A 109 7.89 2.13 -4.72
N LEU A 110 7.58 3.42 -4.71
CA LEU A 110 7.48 4.21 -3.50
C LEU A 110 6.06 4.08 -2.95
N TRP A 111 5.92 3.40 -1.83
CA TRP A 111 4.70 3.43 -1.02
C TRP A 111 4.67 4.72 -0.20
N VAL A 112 3.55 5.43 -0.29
CA VAL A 112 3.26 6.62 0.52
C VAL A 112 1.91 6.41 1.18
N LYS A 113 1.87 6.60 2.49
CA LYS A 113 0.66 6.62 3.31
C LYS A 113 0.59 7.94 4.06
N SER A 114 -0.58 8.55 4.11
CA SER A 114 -0.89 9.60 5.07
C SER A 114 -1.75 9.07 6.22
N SER A 115 -1.71 9.78 7.34
CA SER A 115 -2.72 9.66 8.38
C SER A 115 -3.05 10.99 9.04
N SER A 116 -4.32 11.14 9.42
CA SER A 116 -4.79 12.14 10.38
C SER A 116 -4.78 11.57 11.80
N GLU A 117 -5.10 12.40 12.80
CA GLU A 117 -5.21 11.96 14.20
C GLU A 117 -6.27 10.86 14.36
N ASP A 118 -7.46 11.05 13.76
CA ASP A 118 -8.57 10.08 13.84
C ASP A 118 -8.71 9.20 12.59
N ALA A 119 -7.68 9.18 11.74
CA ALA A 119 -7.65 8.44 10.46
C ALA A 119 -8.75 8.79 9.43
N ASP A 120 -9.59 9.80 9.66
CA ASP A 120 -10.67 10.25 8.76
C ASP A 120 -10.26 10.54 7.30
N ASP A 121 -9.03 11.01 7.08
CA ASP A 121 -8.51 11.34 5.74
C ASP A 121 -7.18 10.64 5.44
N THR A 122 -7.07 9.41 5.90
CA THR A 122 -5.98 8.51 5.52
C THR A 122 -6.08 8.07 4.06
N TRP A 123 -4.94 8.07 3.36
CA TRP A 123 -4.83 7.43 2.04
C TRP A 123 -3.50 6.70 1.90
N GLY A 124 -3.45 5.73 0.99
CA GLY A 124 -2.25 4.98 0.66
C GLY A 124 -2.14 4.75 -0.84
N CYS A 125 -0.95 5.00 -1.41
CA CYS A 125 -0.68 4.75 -2.82
C CYS A 125 0.71 4.12 -3.03
N LEU A 126 0.84 3.36 -4.12
CA LEU A 126 2.12 3.02 -4.72
C LEU A 126 2.39 3.92 -5.92
N TYR A 127 3.58 4.52 -5.93
CA TYR A 127 4.08 5.30 -7.04
C TYR A 127 5.28 4.62 -7.67
N GLN A 128 5.34 4.60 -9.00
CA GLN A 128 6.55 4.25 -9.73
C GLN A 128 7.26 5.54 -10.16
N TYR A 129 8.56 5.62 -9.90
CA TYR A 129 9.38 6.69 -10.48
C TYR A 129 9.70 6.36 -11.93
N ARG A 130 9.35 7.26 -12.86
CA ARG A 130 9.70 7.14 -14.28
C ARG A 130 10.00 8.51 -14.86
N LYS A 131 11.16 8.65 -15.50
CA LYS A 131 11.57 9.87 -16.23
C LYS A 131 11.39 11.15 -15.39
N GLY A 132 11.63 11.07 -14.08
CA GLY A 132 11.47 12.20 -13.17
C GLY A 132 10.03 12.57 -12.80
N LYS A 133 9.09 11.63 -12.95
CA LYS A 133 7.71 11.74 -12.49
C LYS A 133 7.39 10.57 -11.57
N LEU A 134 6.46 10.80 -10.63
CA LEU A 134 5.85 9.75 -9.82
C LEU A 134 4.49 9.39 -10.40
N GLU A 135 4.43 8.24 -11.07
CA GLU A 135 3.21 7.66 -11.64
C GLU A 135 2.49 6.83 -10.59
N LYS A 136 1.23 7.12 -10.31
CA LYS A 136 0.42 6.31 -9.39
C LYS A 136 0.09 4.98 -10.07
N LYS A 137 0.43 3.86 -9.43
CA LYS A 137 0.22 2.50 -9.96
C LYS A 137 -0.77 1.68 -9.16
N LEU A 138 -0.97 2.03 -7.89
CA LEU A 138 -2.01 1.45 -7.05
C LEU A 138 -2.48 2.48 -6.04
N LYS A 139 -3.78 2.50 -5.80
CA LYS A 139 -4.46 3.30 -4.79
C LYS A 139 -5.24 2.33 -3.91
N PHE A 140 -4.99 2.33 -2.60
CA PHE A 140 -5.59 1.30 -1.73
C PHE A 140 -7.01 1.68 -1.25
N ASP A 141 -7.39 2.96 -1.31
CA ASP A 141 -8.75 3.45 -1.08
C ASP A 141 -9.57 3.36 -2.38
N GLY A 142 -9.94 2.13 -2.74
CA GLY A 142 -10.35 1.81 -4.10
C GLY A 142 -11.78 1.36 -4.32
N TYR A 143 -12.43 0.65 -3.37
CA TYR A 143 -13.60 -0.13 -3.79
C TYR A 143 -14.95 0.40 -3.33
N VAL A 144 -15.14 0.92 -2.12
CA VAL A 144 -16.41 1.61 -1.83
C VAL A 144 -16.34 2.53 -0.61
N LYS A 145 -15.84 3.78 -0.79
CA LYS A 145 -15.71 4.76 0.30
C LYS A 145 -16.97 4.96 1.15
N LYS A 146 -18.17 4.80 0.56
CA LYS A 146 -19.43 4.90 1.33
C LYS A 146 -19.60 3.80 2.38
N TYR A 147 -18.99 2.63 2.24
CA TYR A 147 -19.21 1.52 3.18
C TYR A 147 -18.26 1.51 4.38
N TYR A 148 -17.36 2.50 4.50
CA TYR A 148 -16.42 2.55 5.60
C TYR A 148 -15.95 3.97 5.96
N TYR A 149 -15.41 4.12 7.17
CA TYR A 149 -14.65 5.30 7.63
C TYR A 149 -13.23 4.88 8.08
N HIS A 150 -12.33 5.85 8.25
CA HIS A 150 -11.00 5.67 8.84
C HIS A 150 -10.09 4.60 8.18
N LEU A 151 -9.97 4.61 6.83
CA LEU A 151 -9.20 3.57 6.12
C LEU A 151 -7.68 3.69 6.28
N SER A 152 -7.13 2.94 7.21
CA SER A 152 -5.69 2.76 7.34
C SER A 152 -5.19 1.59 6.48
N THR A 153 -4.07 1.78 5.77
CA THR A 153 -3.43 0.72 4.96
C THR A 153 -1.96 0.59 5.32
N ASP A 154 -1.42 -0.62 5.40
CA ASP A 154 0.01 -0.87 5.61
C ASP A 154 0.46 -2.03 4.69
N VAL A 155 1.49 -1.80 3.86
CA VAL A 155 2.16 -2.90 3.15
C VAL A 155 3.01 -3.65 4.15
N VAL A 156 2.59 -4.86 4.53
CA VAL A 156 3.22 -5.64 5.62
C VAL A 156 4.12 -6.77 5.12
N LYS A 157 3.96 -7.20 3.87
CA LYS A 157 4.78 -8.24 3.26
C LYS A 157 4.88 -8.03 1.76
N VAL A 158 6.04 -8.40 1.22
CA VAL A 158 6.26 -8.56 -0.22
C VAL A 158 6.81 -9.97 -0.43
N SER A 159 6.14 -10.77 -1.26
CA SER A 159 6.57 -12.12 -1.61
C SER A 159 6.44 -12.32 -3.10
N GLY A 160 7.56 -12.55 -3.79
CA GLY A 160 7.55 -12.59 -5.25
C GLY A 160 7.11 -11.25 -5.84
N ASN A 161 6.03 -11.28 -6.62
CA ASN A 161 5.38 -10.11 -7.20
C ASN A 161 4.06 -9.75 -6.49
N THR A 162 3.86 -10.25 -5.27
CA THR A 162 2.64 -10.06 -4.48
C THR A 162 2.90 -9.23 -3.23
N LEU A 163 2.02 -8.29 -2.95
CA LEU A 163 2.00 -7.46 -1.74
C LEU A 163 0.89 -7.96 -0.82
N THR A 164 1.21 -8.22 0.44
CA THR A 164 0.17 -8.36 1.48
C THR A 164 -0.02 -7.01 2.15
N VAL A 165 -1.24 -6.52 2.12
CA VAL A 165 -1.62 -5.21 2.65
C VAL A 165 -2.61 -5.41 3.79
N LYS A 166 -2.21 -4.98 4.99
CA LYS A 166 -3.11 -4.89 6.14
C LYS A 166 -3.98 -3.65 5.97
N GLN A 167 -5.29 -3.81 6.07
CA GLN A 167 -6.24 -2.70 6.07
C GLN A 167 -7.01 -2.71 7.39
N SER A 168 -7.22 -1.52 7.95
CA SER A 168 -8.16 -1.27 9.05
C SER A 168 -9.15 -0.21 8.61
N ASN A 169 -10.42 -0.36 8.96
CA ASN A 169 -11.47 0.64 8.75
C ASN A 169 -12.67 0.36 9.63
N MET A 170 -13.51 1.37 9.81
CA MET A 170 -14.80 1.27 10.46
C MET A 170 -15.84 0.84 9.45
N THR A 171 -16.54 -0.27 9.69
CA THR A 171 -17.68 -0.69 8.86
C THR A 171 -18.90 -0.89 9.74
N SER A 172 -20.08 -0.49 9.27
CA SER A 172 -21.31 -1.09 9.79
C SER A 172 -21.43 -2.46 9.12
N PRO A 173 -21.21 -3.57 9.85
CA PRO A 173 -21.74 -3.71 11.20
C PRO A 173 -20.70 -4.05 12.29
N LEU A 174 -19.39 -3.97 12.03
CA LEU A 174 -18.35 -4.46 12.93
C LEU A 174 -17.63 -3.38 13.74
N GLY A 175 -17.91 -2.09 13.53
CA GLY A 175 -17.01 -1.04 14.02
C GLY A 175 -15.64 -1.18 13.34
N GLU A 176 -14.54 -1.04 14.08
CA GLU A 176 -13.20 -1.30 13.54
C GLU A 176 -13.10 -2.76 13.08
N VAL A 177 -12.60 -2.99 11.87
CA VAL A 177 -12.26 -4.31 11.37
C VAL A 177 -10.90 -4.27 10.66
N VAL A 178 -10.06 -5.24 11.00
CA VAL A 178 -8.71 -5.40 10.44
C VAL A 178 -8.66 -6.67 9.62
N TYR A 179 -8.14 -6.57 8.40
CA TYR A 179 -8.03 -7.69 7.46
C TYR A 179 -6.79 -7.52 6.55
N LYS A 180 -6.46 -8.55 5.78
CA LYS A 180 -5.31 -8.53 4.86
C LYS A 180 -5.74 -8.94 3.46
N TYR A 181 -5.41 -8.10 2.48
CA TYR A 181 -5.57 -8.42 1.06
C TYR A 181 -4.21 -8.59 0.40
N ASP A 182 -4.15 -9.57 -0.51
CA ASP A 182 -3.01 -9.73 -1.40
C ASP A 182 -3.28 -9.03 -2.72
N TYR A 183 -2.29 -8.26 -3.17
CA TYR A 183 -2.27 -7.57 -4.46
C TYR A 183 -1.12 -8.13 -5.29
N LYS A 184 -1.45 -8.80 -6.40
CA LYS A 184 -0.47 -9.42 -7.29
C LYS A 184 -0.19 -8.50 -8.48
N TYR A 185 1.08 -8.32 -8.81
CA TYR A 185 1.51 -7.60 -9.99
C TYR A 185 1.65 -8.54 -11.18
N GLU A 186 0.82 -8.34 -12.19
CA GLU A 186 0.84 -9.09 -13.46
C GLU A 186 0.45 -8.17 -14.61
N ASN A 187 1.03 -8.40 -15.79
CA ASN A 187 0.67 -7.68 -17.01
C ASN A 187 0.66 -6.15 -16.85
N GLY A 188 1.66 -5.62 -16.14
CA GLY A 188 1.83 -4.17 -15.97
C GLY A 188 1.03 -3.55 -14.82
N LYS A 189 0.11 -4.27 -14.16
CA LYS A 189 -0.82 -3.73 -13.17
C LYS A 189 -0.94 -4.60 -11.91
N PHE A 190 -1.37 -3.98 -10.81
CA PHE A 190 -1.75 -4.71 -9.60
C PHE A 190 -3.23 -5.08 -9.66
N HIS A 191 -3.57 -6.29 -9.19
CA HIS A 191 -4.95 -6.72 -8.97
C HIS A 191 -5.06 -7.42 -7.62
N ILE A 192 -6.25 -7.38 -7.02
CA ILE A 192 -6.55 -8.11 -5.79
C ILE A 192 -6.63 -9.60 -6.13
N VAL A 193 -5.94 -10.45 -5.36
CA VAL A 193 -5.90 -11.91 -5.61
C VAL A 193 -7.26 -12.54 -5.34
N SER A 194 -7.92 -12.11 -4.28
CA SER A 194 -9.26 -12.57 -3.88
C SER A 194 -10.05 -11.40 -3.35
N ARG A 195 -11.34 -11.33 -3.69
CA ARG A 195 -12.28 -10.35 -3.10
C ARG A 195 -12.64 -10.69 -1.66
N THR A 196 -12.40 -11.92 -1.24
CA THR A 196 -12.59 -12.38 0.13
C THR A 196 -11.26 -12.42 0.88
N ALA A 197 -11.20 -11.79 2.04
CA ALA A 197 -10.07 -11.82 2.96
C ALA A 197 -10.48 -12.35 4.33
N ALA A 198 -9.55 -12.99 5.05
CA ALA A 198 -9.75 -13.33 6.45
C ALA A 198 -9.70 -12.07 7.33
N ILE A 199 -10.60 -11.99 8.29
CA ILE A 199 -10.56 -10.96 9.33
C ILE A 199 -9.52 -11.35 10.36
N VAL A 200 -8.64 -10.42 10.68
CA VAL A 200 -7.60 -10.55 11.71
C VAL A 200 -8.14 -10.09 13.06
N LYS A 201 -8.92 -9.01 13.07
CA LYS A 201 -9.48 -8.43 14.29
C LYS A 201 -10.76 -7.64 13.99
N ALA A 202 -11.64 -7.53 14.96
CA ALA A 202 -12.83 -6.69 14.91
C ALA A 202 -13.07 -6.01 16.27
N SER A 203 -13.77 -4.87 16.30
CA SER A 203 -13.90 -4.01 17.51
C SER A 203 -14.46 -4.74 18.72
N TYR A 204 -15.42 -5.66 18.53
CA TYR A 204 -16.01 -6.42 19.63
C TYR A 204 -14.97 -7.27 20.40
N SER A 205 -13.92 -7.74 19.71
CA SER A 205 -12.90 -8.60 20.31
C SER A 205 -12.05 -7.90 21.39
N TYR A 206 -11.99 -6.57 21.37
CA TYR A 206 -11.30 -5.79 22.40
C TYR A 206 -12.07 -5.81 23.73
N ARG A 207 -13.40 -5.66 23.68
CA ARG A 207 -14.27 -5.65 24.86
C ARG A 207 -14.54 -7.05 25.39
N THR A 208 -14.73 -8.03 24.51
CA THR A 208 -14.99 -9.42 24.94
C THR A 208 -13.72 -10.17 25.34
N LYS A 209 -12.54 -9.65 25.00
CA LYS A 209 -11.26 -10.38 25.09
C LYS A 209 -11.34 -11.77 24.44
N SER A 210 -12.18 -11.91 23.41
CA SER A 210 -12.54 -13.17 22.76
C SER A 210 -12.75 -12.98 21.26
N SER A 211 -12.64 -14.06 20.50
CA SER A 211 -13.02 -14.04 19.07
C SER A 211 -14.54 -14.00 18.85
N TRP A 212 -15.32 -14.17 19.92
CA TRP A 212 -16.79 -14.18 19.90
C TRP A 212 -17.37 -12.86 20.44
N GLY A 213 -18.42 -12.38 19.78
CA GLY A 213 -19.31 -11.30 20.22
C GLY A 213 -20.74 -11.81 20.40
N THR A 214 -21.60 -10.96 20.95
CA THR A 214 -23.02 -11.28 21.21
C THR A 214 -23.90 -10.51 20.24
N LEU A 215 -24.70 -11.20 19.41
CA LEU A 215 -25.58 -10.52 18.45
C LEU A 215 -26.53 -9.54 19.16
N LYS A 216 -26.54 -8.28 18.71
CA LYS A 216 -27.38 -7.21 19.27
C LYS A 216 -28.85 -7.38 18.90
N ASN A 217 -29.11 -7.83 17.67
CA ASN A 217 -30.45 -7.95 17.08
C ASN A 217 -30.58 -9.27 16.31
N ASN A 218 -31.81 -9.70 16.05
CA ASN A 218 -32.08 -10.78 15.11
C ASN A 218 -31.52 -10.42 13.72
N LYS A 219 -30.94 -11.40 13.02
CA LYS A 219 -30.35 -11.20 11.68
C LYS A 219 -30.64 -12.38 10.76
N MET A 220 -30.65 -12.10 9.47
CA MET A 220 -30.58 -13.10 8.41
C MET A 220 -29.14 -13.16 7.89
N LEU A 221 -28.52 -14.34 7.93
CA LEU A 221 -27.19 -14.58 7.37
C LEU A 221 -27.33 -15.23 5.98
N TYR A 222 -26.92 -14.54 4.92
CA TYR A 222 -27.15 -14.98 3.54
C TYR A 222 -26.09 -15.96 3.02
N THR A 223 -26.44 -16.79 2.04
CA THR A 223 -25.51 -17.79 1.48
C THR A 223 -24.39 -17.18 0.63
N SER A 224 -24.60 -15.98 0.08
CA SER A 224 -23.65 -15.27 -0.80
C SER A 224 -23.43 -13.83 -0.33
N PRO A 225 -22.23 -13.24 -0.56
CA PRO A 225 -21.95 -11.85 -0.20
C PRO A 225 -22.79 -10.83 -0.99
N SER A 226 -23.32 -11.16 -2.17
CA SER A 226 -24.06 -10.21 -3.01
C SER A 226 -25.57 -10.15 -2.73
N THR A 227 -26.16 -11.21 -2.20
CA THR A 227 -27.62 -11.44 -2.21
C THR A 227 -28.33 -10.64 -1.13
N SER A 228 -29.51 -10.09 -1.47
CA SER A 228 -30.33 -9.32 -0.53
C SER A 228 -31.61 -10.01 -0.06
N LYS A 229 -32.20 -11.00 -0.76
CA LYS A 229 -33.53 -11.52 -0.36
C LYS A 229 -33.79 -12.94 -0.91
N SER A 230 -33.57 -13.98 -0.09
CA SER A 230 -34.39 -15.22 0.00
C SER A 230 -33.62 -16.44 0.54
N THR A 231 -32.30 -16.52 0.38
CA THR A 231 -31.50 -17.67 0.84
C THR A 231 -30.58 -17.28 1.99
N GLY A 232 -30.98 -17.65 3.21
CA GLY A 232 -30.21 -17.40 4.42
C GLY A 232 -30.74 -18.15 5.62
N VAL A 233 -30.00 -18.07 6.72
CA VAL A 233 -30.38 -18.64 8.01
C VAL A 233 -30.65 -17.53 9.02
N ALA A 234 -31.81 -17.61 9.68
CA ALA A 234 -32.17 -16.70 10.75
C ALA A 234 -31.34 -17.03 12.01
N VAL A 235 -30.85 -15.97 12.66
CA VAL A 235 -30.13 -16.05 13.93
C VAL A 235 -30.73 -15.03 14.89
N THR A 236 -30.91 -15.43 16.14
CA THR A 236 -31.56 -14.61 17.16
C THR A 236 -30.56 -13.72 17.90
N ALA A 237 -31.04 -12.59 18.41
CA ALA A 237 -30.30 -11.75 19.33
C ALA A 237 -29.82 -12.57 20.54
N GLY A 238 -28.66 -12.22 21.10
CA GLY A 238 -28.03 -12.99 22.18
C GLY A 238 -27.16 -14.16 21.71
N THR A 239 -27.31 -14.62 20.47
CA THR A 239 -26.45 -15.68 19.91
C THR A 239 -24.99 -15.24 19.89
N LYS A 240 -24.09 -16.12 20.35
CA LYS A 240 -22.64 -15.92 20.21
C LYS A 240 -22.22 -16.14 18.76
N ALA A 241 -21.54 -15.17 18.18
CA ALA A 241 -21.04 -15.27 16.81
C ALA A 241 -19.73 -14.50 16.61
N LYS A 242 -19.06 -14.75 15.49
CA LYS A 242 -17.80 -14.11 15.12
C LYS A 242 -17.76 -13.75 13.64
N ALA A 243 -17.08 -12.66 13.33
CA ALA A 243 -16.75 -12.31 11.96
C ALA A 243 -15.51 -13.08 11.51
N THR A 244 -15.59 -13.74 10.36
CA THR A 244 -14.54 -14.65 9.86
C THR A 244 -13.86 -14.10 8.62
N ASN A 245 -14.64 -13.52 7.72
CA ASN A 245 -14.14 -13.00 6.46
C ASN A 245 -14.82 -11.67 6.12
N ILE A 246 -14.14 -10.88 5.31
CA ILE A 246 -14.69 -9.72 4.64
C ILE A 246 -14.65 -9.94 3.13
N TYR A 247 -15.71 -9.55 2.44
CA TYR A 247 -15.79 -9.51 0.99
C TYR A 247 -15.89 -8.05 0.55
N MET A 248 -15.07 -7.66 -0.42
CA MET A 248 -15.06 -6.32 -0.99
C MET A 248 -15.05 -6.39 -2.51
N CYS A 249 -16.00 -5.68 -3.12
CA CYS A 249 -15.98 -5.34 -4.54
C CYS A 249 -16.26 -3.84 -4.72
N ASP A 250 -16.28 -3.39 -5.96
CA ASP A 250 -16.62 -2.02 -6.37
C ASP A 250 -18.04 -1.56 -5.97
N LYS A 251 -18.95 -2.49 -5.64
CA LYS A 251 -20.37 -2.19 -5.38
C LYS A 251 -20.74 -2.23 -3.89
N PHE A 252 -20.12 -3.11 -3.11
CA PHE A 252 -20.47 -3.33 -1.71
C PHE A 252 -19.36 -4.02 -0.91
N ILE A 253 -19.51 -3.94 0.41
CA ILE A 253 -18.75 -4.72 1.39
C ILE A 253 -19.72 -5.66 2.10
N SER A 254 -19.26 -6.87 2.45
CA SER A 254 -20.01 -7.83 3.26
C SER A 254 -19.09 -8.56 4.20
N VAL A 255 -19.61 -9.01 5.34
CA VAL A 255 -18.86 -9.75 6.35
C VAL A 255 -19.47 -11.13 6.52
N LYS A 256 -18.63 -12.16 6.58
CA LYS A 256 -19.07 -13.53 6.85
C LYS A 256 -19.08 -13.75 8.35
N ILE A 257 -20.21 -14.20 8.86
CA ILE A 257 -20.47 -14.47 10.27
C ILE A 257 -20.57 -15.98 10.46
N LYS A 258 -19.99 -16.47 11.57
CA LYS A 258 -20.15 -17.83 12.07
C LYS A 258 -20.66 -17.78 13.51
N THR A 259 -21.77 -18.45 13.80
CA THR A 259 -22.31 -18.60 15.16
C THR A 259 -21.64 -19.75 15.90
N ALA A 260 -21.79 -19.79 17.23
CA ALA A 260 -21.24 -20.86 18.06
C ALA A 260 -21.87 -22.22 17.77
N ASP A 261 -23.17 -22.25 17.41
CA ASP A 261 -23.91 -23.44 16.95
C ASP A 261 -23.60 -23.85 15.49
N GLY A 262 -22.64 -23.19 14.84
CA GLY A 262 -22.10 -23.60 13.55
C GLY A 262 -22.77 -22.99 12.31
N LYS A 263 -23.88 -22.25 12.46
CA LYS A 263 -24.51 -21.53 11.33
C LYS A 263 -23.53 -20.50 10.74
N THR A 264 -23.54 -20.36 9.42
CA THR A 264 -22.67 -19.42 8.72
C THR A 264 -23.42 -18.69 7.62
N GLY A 265 -23.04 -17.44 7.38
CA GLY A 265 -23.52 -16.69 6.21
C GLY A 265 -22.99 -15.27 6.18
N TRP A 266 -23.40 -14.52 5.18
CA TRP A 266 -22.93 -13.17 4.87
C TRP A 266 -23.93 -12.13 5.34
N LEU A 267 -23.40 -11.01 5.82
CA LEU A 267 -24.16 -9.82 6.13
C LEU A 267 -23.57 -8.64 5.36
N LYS A 268 -24.41 -7.99 4.56
CA LYS A 268 -24.01 -6.82 3.78
C LYS A 268 -23.79 -5.62 4.68
N CYS A 269 -22.68 -4.92 4.49
CA CYS A 269 -22.39 -3.69 5.22
C CYS A 269 -23.33 -2.56 4.76
N SER A 270 -23.59 -1.60 5.64
CA SER A 270 -24.38 -0.42 5.27
C SER A 270 -23.52 0.62 4.54
N LYS A 271 -24.14 1.43 3.66
CA LYS A 271 -23.49 2.50 2.87
C LYS A 271 -23.12 3.76 3.69
N LYS A 272 -23.39 3.77 4.99
CA LYS A 272 -22.96 4.78 5.95
C LYS A 272 -22.78 4.07 7.27
N PHE A 273 -21.82 4.55 8.06
CA PHE A 273 -21.66 4.05 9.42
C PHE A 273 -22.85 4.52 10.25
N ASP A 274 -23.32 3.62 11.10
CA ASP A 274 -24.48 3.78 11.95
C ASP A 274 -24.31 2.84 13.14
N GLU A 275 -24.12 3.42 14.34
CA GLU A 275 -23.92 2.68 15.58
C GLU A 275 -25.13 1.80 15.94
N SER A 276 -26.34 2.23 15.57
CA SER A 276 -27.54 1.43 15.77
C SER A 276 -27.49 0.11 14.99
N LYS A 277 -26.74 0.10 13.86
CA LYS A 277 -26.56 -1.04 12.96
C LYS A 277 -25.37 -1.93 13.30
N LEU A 278 -24.69 -1.69 14.42
CA LEU A 278 -23.64 -2.61 14.90
C LEU A 278 -24.22 -4.01 15.12
N LEU A 279 -23.46 -5.02 14.70
CA LEU A 279 -23.87 -6.42 14.76
C LEU A 279 -23.84 -6.96 16.18
N PHE A 280 -22.79 -6.60 16.92
CA PHE A 280 -22.51 -7.12 18.25
C PHE A 280 -22.74 -6.05 19.30
N LYS A 281 -23.20 -6.45 20.49
CA LYS A 281 -23.37 -5.55 21.66
C LYS A 281 -22.05 -4.88 22.05
N GLU A 282 -20.94 -5.57 21.80
CA GLU A 282 -19.60 -5.18 22.20
C GLU A 282 -18.83 -4.42 21.11
N CYS A 283 -19.40 -4.27 19.91
CA CYS A 283 -18.85 -3.37 18.91
C CYS A 283 -18.97 -1.91 19.38
N PHE A 284 -18.04 -1.08 18.91
CA PHE A 284 -18.06 0.36 19.17
C PHE A 284 -17.47 1.13 18.00
N TYR A 285 -17.82 2.41 17.90
CA TYR A 285 -17.11 3.35 17.07
C TYR A 285 -15.86 3.83 17.81
N ALA A 286 -14.71 3.82 17.13
CA ALA A 286 -13.50 4.48 17.56
C ALA A 286 -13.30 5.63 16.57
N GLY A 287 -13.59 6.84 17.04
CA GLY A 287 -13.32 8.10 16.37
C GLY A 287 -12.85 9.11 17.39
#